data_AF-A0A7J6R7V4-F1
#
_entry.id   AF-A0A7J6R7V4-F1
#
_cell.length_a   1.000
_cell.length_b   1.000
_cell.length_c   1.000
_cell.angle_alpha   90.00
_cell.angle_beta   90.00
_cell.angle_gamma   90.00
#
_symmetry.space_group_name_H-M   'P 1'
#
loop_
_entity.id
_entity.type
_entity.pdbx_description
1 polymer ?
#
loop_
_entity_poly.entity_id
_entity_poly.type
_entity_poly.pdbx_seq_one_letter_code
_entity_poly.pdbx_strand_id
1 'polypeptide(L)'
;MTSLRPNIILLKQGTDSSQGIPQIISNINACEVIADIVRTTLGPRGMDKLIHSENREPTITNDGATVMSLLNISHPAAKLMSDISKAQDAEVGDGTTSVVLLAAELLKEAKMFLEEGLPPRALLKGYRKALELALSRLAP
;
A
#
# COMPACT_ATOMS: atom_id res chain seq x y z
N MET A 1 -8.07 -48.70 17.63
CA MET A 1 -6.69 -48.16 17.62
C MET A 1 -6.72 -46.81 16.93
N THR A 2 -6.96 -45.76 17.71
CA THR A 2 -6.98 -44.37 17.24
C THR A 2 -5.53 -43.95 16.92
N SER A 3 -5.27 -43.69 15.64
CA SER A 3 -3.99 -43.19 15.14
C SER A 3 -3.66 -41.85 15.80
N LEU A 4 -2.72 -41.85 16.77
CA LEU A 4 -2.06 -40.65 17.28
C LEU A 4 -1.26 -40.03 16.14
N ARG A 5 -1.86 -39.08 15.42
CA ARG A 5 -1.12 -38.22 14.49
C ARG A 5 -0.24 -37.29 15.35
N PRO A 6 1.09 -37.24 15.15
CA PRO A 6 1.94 -36.33 15.89
C PRO A 6 1.53 -34.89 15.60
N ASN A 7 1.37 -34.07 16.65
CA ASN A 7 1.15 -32.63 16.51
C ASN A 7 2.46 -31.98 16.07
N ILE A 8 2.59 -31.70 14.78
CA ILE A 8 3.70 -30.93 14.23
C ILE A 8 3.34 -29.45 14.38
N ILE A 9 4.08 -28.75 15.25
CA ILE A 9 3.98 -27.29 15.37
C ILE A 9 4.72 -26.68 14.17
N LEU A 10 3.96 -26.27 13.15
CA LEU A 10 4.49 -25.67 11.91
C LEU A 10 4.94 -24.21 12.09
N LEU A 11 4.24 -23.44 12.93
CA LEU A 11 4.50 -22.02 13.18
C LEU A 11 4.61 -21.75 14.68
N LYS A 12 5.43 -20.77 15.06
CA LYS A 12 5.55 -20.32 16.46
C LYS A 12 4.19 -19.78 16.94
N GLN A 13 3.87 -19.98 18.22
CA GLN A 13 2.68 -19.36 18.83
C GLN A 13 2.70 -17.84 18.63
N GLY A 14 1.57 -17.30 18.17
CA GLY A 14 1.43 -15.88 17.81
C GLY A 14 1.76 -15.53 16.36
N THR A 15 2.11 -16.50 15.51
CA THR A 15 2.31 -16.24 14.08
C THR A 15 0.97 -16.10 13.37
N ASP A 16 0.80 -15.01 12.62
CA ASP A 16 -0.35 -14.83 11.74
C ASP A 16 -0.28 -15.84 10.58
N SER A 17 -1.35 -16.61 10.42
CA SER A 17 -1.49 -17.64 9.39
C SER A 17 -2.49 -17.25 8.30
N SER A 18 -2.88 -15.97 8.24
CA SER A 18 -3.84 -15.46 7.26
C SER A 18 -3.31 -15.62 5.83
N GLN A 19 -4.13 -16.21 4.95
CA GLN A 19 -3.75 -16.57 3.58
C GLN A 19 -4.93 -16.40 2.61
N GLY A 20 -4.61 -16.46 1.31
CA GLY A 20 -5.60 -16.44 0.23
C GLY A 20 -6.16 -15.06 -0.08
N ILE A 21 -7.28 -15.04 -0.82
CA ILE A 21 -7.94 -13.80 -1.27
C ILE A 21 -8.32 -12.87 -0.11
N PRO A 22 -8.87 -13.36 1.03
CA PRO A 22 -9.20 -12.47 2.15
C PRO A 22 -8.00 -11.69 2.69
N GLN A 23 -6.81 -12.32 2.72
CA GLN A 23 -5.59 -11.63 3.13
C GLN A 23 -5.15 -10.57 2.11
N ILE A 24 -5.30 -10.85 0.82
CA ILE A 24 -5.01 -9.85 -0.24
C ILE A 24 -5.95 -8.65 -0.09
N ILE A 25 -7.24 -8.88 0.15
CA ILE A 25 -8.21 -7.79 0.38
C ILE A 25 -7.85 -6.99 1.64
N SER A 26 -7.46 -7.66 2.72
CA SER A 26 -6.98 -6.99 3.94
C SER A 26 -5.78 -6.09 3.66
N ASN A 27 -4.81 -6.58 2.88
CA ASN A 27 -3.65 -5.80 2.46
C ASN A 27 -4.05 -4.56 1.65
N ILE A 28 -5.01 -4.70 0.72
CA ILE A 28 -5.53 -3.58 -0.09
C ILE A 28 -6.18 -2.53 0.80
N ASN A 29 -7.04 -2.94 1.74
CA ASN A 29 -7.72 -2.02 2.66
C ASN A 29 -6.69 -1.23 3.50
N ALA A 30 -5.61 -1.86 3.96
CA ALA A 30 -4.55 -1.17 4.68
C ALA A 30 -3.86 -0.09 3.83
N CYS A 31 -3.67 -0.36 2.54
CA CYS A 31 -3.14 0.60 1.58
C CYS A 31 -4.10 1.77 1.30
N GLU A 32 -5.41 1.50 1.20
CA GLU A 32 -6.45 2.52 1.02
C GLU A 32 -6.47 3.52 2.17
N VAL A 33 -6.36 3.05 3.42
CA VAL A 33 -6.28 3.92 4.60
C VAL A 33 -5.10 4.90 4.51
N ILE A 34 -3.94 4.42 4.06
CA ILE A 34 -2.76 5.27 3.86
C ILE A 34 -3.01 6.31 2.77
N ALA A 35 -3.64 5.90 1.67
CA ALA A 35 -3.97 6.81 0.58
C ALA A 35 -4.90 7.93 1.03
N ASP A 36 -5.92 7.62 1.83
CA ASP A 36 -6.87 8.62 2.32
C ASP A 36 -6.23 9.67 3.25
N ILE A 37 -5.20 9.29 4.01
CA ILE A 37 -4.43 10.23 4.84
C ILE A 37 -3.72 11.28 3.96
N VAL A 38 -3.10 10.86 2.85
CA VAL A 38 -2.31 11.76 1.99
C VAL A 38 -3.08 12.33 0.80
N ARG A 39 -4.28 11.82 0.48
CA ARG A 39 -5.11 12.25 -0.66
C ARG A 39 -5.29 13.76 -0.73
N THR A 40 -5.48 14.37 0.42
CA THR A 40 -5.75 15.80 0.56
C THR A 40 -4.51 16.68 0.48
N THR A 41 -3.30 16.11 0.46
CA THR A 41 -2.06 16.88 0.29
C THR A 41 -1.68 17.06 -1.18
N LEU A 42 -2.40 16.40 -2.11
CA LEU A 42 -2.10 16.45 -3.54
C LEU A 42 -2.51 17.78 -4.18
N GLY A 43 -1.59 18.36 -4.95
CA GLY A 43 -1.83 19.49 -5.85
C GLY A 43 -1.61 20.87 -5.22
N PRO A 44 -1.78 21.96 -5.99
CA PRO A 44 -1.47 23.32 -5.54
C PRO A 44 -2.40 23.85 -4.45
N ARG A 45 -3.54 23.17 -4.21
CA ARG A 45 -4.45 23.41 -3.09
C ARG A 45 -4.42 22.27 -2.06
N GLY A 46 -3.32 21.51 -2.03
CA GLY A 46 -3.09 20.49 -1.04
C GLY A 46 -3.11 21.09 0.37
N MET A 47 -3.75 20.38 1.30
CA MET A 47 -3.83 20.79 2.69
C MET A 47 -2.64 20.26 3.47
N ASP A 48 -2.06 21.09 4.33
CA ASP A 48 -1.04 20.65 5.27
C ASP A 48 -1.61 19.68 6.31
N LYS A 49 -0.75 18.78 6.78
CA LYS A 49 -1.04 17.87 7.88
C LYS A 49 -0.26 18.29 9.10
N LEU A 50 -0.98 18.54 10.20
CA LEU A 50 -0.40 18.62 11.53
C LEU A 50 -0.27 17.20 12.07
N ILE A 51 0.96 16.75 12.25
CA ILE A 51 1.29 15.45 12.83
C ILE A 51 1.90 15.68 14.20
N HIS A 52 1.27 15.11 15.22
CA HIS A 52 1.73 15.16 16.60
C HIS A 52 1.93 13.74 17.12
N SER A 53 3.08 13.51 17.78
CA SER A 53 3.40 12.27 18.47
C SER A 53 3.90 12.63 19.86
N GLU A 54 3.60 11.80 20.87
CA GLU A 54 3.91 12.07 22.28
C GLU A 54 5.38 12.38 22.53
N ASN A 55 6.28 11.86 21.69
CA ASN A 55 7.74 12.00 21.83
C ASN A 55 8.38 12.89 20.75
N ARG A 56 7.60 13.62 19.95
CA ARG A 56 8.12 14.45 18.85
C ARG A 56 7.44 15.82 18.82
N GLU A 57 8.19 16.82 18.39
CA GLU A 57 7.61 18.14 18.16
C GLU A 57 6.52 18.07 17.08
N PRO A 58 5.41 18.83 17.25
CA PRO A 58 4.38 18.92 16.22
C PRO A 58 5.00 19.36 14.89
N THR A 59 4.76 18.58 13.84
CA THR A 59 5.27 18.87 12.49
C THR A 59 4.10 19.18 11.57
N ILE A 60 4.20 20.29 10.83
CA ILE A 60 3.24 20.68 9.79
C ILE A 60 3.92 20.46 8.44
N THR A 61 3.33 19.65 7.57
CA THR A 61 3.87 19.37 6.24
C THR A 61 2.78 18.92 5.26
N ASN A 62 2.97 19.21 3.97
CA ASN A 62 2.18 18.62 2.88
C ASN A 62 2.96 17.56 2.07
N ASP A 63 4.25 17.39 2.31
CA ASP A 63 5.07 16.43 1.57
C ASP A 63 4.69 15.00 1.96
N GLY A 64 4.29 14.20 0.98
CA GLY A 64 3.83 12.84 1.16
C GLY A 64 4.89 11.96 1.83
N ALA A 65 6.15 12.05 1.42
CA ALA A 65 7.22 11.22 1.96
C ALA A 65 7.46 11.54 3.45
N THR A 66 7.46 12.83 3.81
CA THR A 66 7.58 13.31 5.19
C THR A 66 6.39 12.85 6.03
N VAL A 67 5.15 13.04 5.55
CA VAL A 67 3.94 12.55 6.24
C VAL A 67 4.07 11.06 6.56
N MET A 68 4.41 10.23 5.57
CA MET A 68 4.55 8.78 5.76
C MET A 68 5.66 8.39 6.73
N SER A 69 6.75 9.17 6.79
CA SER A 69 7.88 8.90 7.68
C SER A 69 7.56 9.15 9.16
N LEU A 70 6.60 10.05 9.41
CA LEU A 70 6.18 10.45 10.76
C LEU A 70 5.10 9.52 11.32
N LEU A 71 4.34 8.83 10.46
CA LEU A 71 3.31 7.88 10.86
C LEU A 71 3.93 6.56 11.36
N ASN A 72 3.41 6.04 12.48
CA ASN A 72 3.77 4.72 12.99
C ASN A 72 2.95 3.62 12.31
N ILE A 73 3.36 3.23 11.10
CA ILE A 73 2.66 2.24 10.27
C ILE A 73 3.09 0.82 10.69
N SER A 74 2.15 0.04 11.24
CA SER A 74 2.39 -1.35 11.66
C SER A 74 2.10 -2.39 10.58
N HIS A 75 1.13 -2.13 9.70
CA HIS A 75 0.69 -3.10 8.70
C HIS A 75 1.72 -3.22 7.54
N PRO A 76 2.21 -4.42 7.18
CA PRO A 76 3.26 -4.57 6.17
C PRO A 76 2.90 -4.01 4.79
N ALA A 77 1.68 -4.27 4.30
CA ALA A 77 1.24 -3.72 3.01
C ALA A 77 1.18 -2.18 3.00
N ALA A 78 0.70 -1.57 4.09
CA ALA A 78 0.72 -0.11 4.26
C ALA A 78 2.15 0.43 4.35
N LYS A 79 3.09 -0.33 4.91
CA LYS A 79 4.50 0.05 4.95
C LYS A 79 5.11 0.17 3.56
N LEU A 80 4.72 -0.72 2.64
CA LEU A 80 5.15 -0.64 1.24
C LEU A 80 4.76 0.69 0.58
N MET A 81 3.60 1.27 0.93
CA MET A 81 3.22 2.60 0.42
C MET A 81 4.18 3.70 0.89
N SER A 82 4.64 3.64 2.14
CA SER A 82 5.68 4.54 2.65
C SER A 82 7.00 4.36 1.90
N ASP A 83 7.39 3.12 1.61
CA ASP A 83 8.64 2.83 0.93
C ASP A 83 8.62 3.27 -0.54
N ILE A 84 7.48 3.12 -1.23
CA ILE A 84 7.28 3.65 -2.60
C ILE A 84 7.41 5.18 -2.62
N SER A 85 6.79 5.87 -1.66
CA SER A 85 6.86 7.32 -1.56
C SER A 85 8.30 7.82 -1.34
N LYS A 86 9.05 7.14 -0.47
CA LYS A 86 10.47 7.46 -0.21
C LYS A 86 11.38 7.17 -1.39
N ALA A 87 11.13 6.09 -2.12
CA ALA A 87 11.88 5.77 -3.33
C ALA A 87 11.68 6.87 -4.40
N GLN A 88 10.45 7.35 -4.56
CA GLN A 88 10.13 8.45 -5.46
C GLN A 88 10.81 9.77 -5.04
N ASP A 89 10.80 10.07 -3.74
CA ASP A 89 11.48 11.23 -3.17
C ASP A 89 13.00 11.19 -3.41
N ALA A 90 13.64 10.04 -3.20
CA ALA A 90 15.08 9.87 -3.38
C ALA A 90 15.54 10.01 -4.85
N GLU A 91 14.71 9.56 -5.81
CA GLU A 91 15.07 9.54 -7.23
C GLU A 91 14.76 10.87 -7.94
N VAL A 92 13.59 11.46 -7.66
CA VAL A 92 13.07 12.63 -8.39
C VAL A 92 12.80 13.82 -7.48
N GLY A 93 12.47 13.59 -6.21
CA GLY A 93 12.09 14.64 -5.25
C GLY A 93 10.71 15.25 -5.48
N ASP A 94 9.90 14.66 -6.37
CA ASP A 94 8.52 15.09 -6.66
C ASP A 94 7.63 13.87 -6.97
N GLY A 95 6.31 14.06 -6.86
CA GLY A 95 5.32 13.02 -7.10
C GLY A 95 5.17 12.03 -5.94
N THR A 96 5.74 12.34 -4.77
CA THR A 96 5.72 11.49 -3.56
C THR A 96 4.29 11.14 -3.12
N THR A 97 3.35 12.08 -3.23
CA THR A 97 1.92 11.86 -2.98
C THR A 97 1.25 11.15 -4.16
N SER A 98 1.53 11.58 -5.39
CA SER A 98 0.91 11.04 -6.61
C SER A 98 1.16 9.54 -6.77
N VAL A 99 2.39 9.08 -6.52
CA VAL A 99 2.76 7.67 -6.67
C VAL A 99 2.00 6.77 -5.68
N VAL A 100 1.80 7.24 -4.44
CA VAL A 100 1.03 6.51 -3.42
C VAL A 100 -0.44 6.42 -3.82
N LEU A 101 -1.04 7.55 -4.23
CA LEU A 101 -2.44 7.59 -4.61
C LEU A 101 -2.71 6.72 -5.85
N LEU A 102 -1.83 6.77 -6.84
CA LEU A 102 -1.94 5.92 -8.03
C LEU A 102 -1.85 4.44 -7.67
N ALA A 103 -0.88 4.04 -6.84
CA ALA A 103 -0.73 2.66 -6.41
C ALA A 103 -1.95 2.16 -5.64
N ALA A 104 -2.49 2.99 -4.74
CA ALA A 104 -3.66 2.63 -3.94
C ALA A 104 -4.93 2.51 -4.78
N GLU A 105 -5.16 3.43 -5.73
CA GLU A 105 -6.34 3.36 -6.59
C GLU A 105 -6.28 2.14 -7.52
N LEU A 106 -5.10 1.76 -8.03
CA LEU A 106 -4.94 0.50 -8.76
C LEU A 106 -5.27 -0.72 -7.88
N LEU A 107 -4.83 -0.74 -6.62
CA LEU A 107 -5.17 -1.84 -5.70
C LEU A 107 -6.67 -1.89 -5.39
N LYS A 108 -7.30 -0.74 -5.22
CA LYS A 108 -8.75 -0.61 -4.98
C LYS A 108 -9.56 -1.14 -6.17
N GLU A 109 -9.21 -0.77 -7.39
CA GLU A 109 -9.83 -1.34 -8.60
C GLU A 109 -9.58 -2.84 -8.71
N ALA A 110 -8.38 -3.31 -8.31
CA ALA A 110 -8.07 -4.73 -8.31
C ALA A 110 -8.94 -5.55 -7.35
N LYS A 111 -9.31 -4.96 -6.21
CA LYS A 111 -10.15 -5.60 -5.18
C LYS A 111 -11.47 -6.13 -5.76
N MET A 112 -12.15 -5.33 -6.59
CA MET A 112 -13.42 -5.72 -7.20
C MET A 112 -13.28 -7.00 -8.03
N PHE A 113 -12.25 -7.09 -8.88
CA PHE A 113 -12.01 -8.28 -9.69
C PHE A 113 -11.64 -9.51 -8.84
N LEU A 114 -10.90 -9.31 -7.74
CA LEU A 114 -10.56 -10.40 -6.81
C LEU A 114 -11.81 -10.95 -6.11
N GLU A 115 -12.75 -10.08 -5.73
CA GLU A 115 -14.03 -10.46 -5.13
C GLU A 115 -14.94 -11.21 -6.13
N GLU A 116 -14.88 -10.86 -7.42
CA GLU A 116 -15.54 -11.60 -8.51
C GLU A 116 -14.87 -12.94 -8.85
N GLY A 117 -13.78 -13.29 -8.16
CA GLY A 117 -13.08 -14.57 -8.33
C GLY A 117 -12.04 -14.59 -9.45
N LEU A 118 -11.64 -13.42 -9.99
CA LEU A 118 -10.53 -13.35 -10.93
C LEU A 118 -9.23 -13.81 -10.24
N PRO A 119 -8.48 -14.77 -10.82
CA PRO A 119 -7.21 -15.18 -10.23
C PRO A 119 -6.20 -14.02 -10.20
N PRO A 120 -5.47 -13.79 -9.08
CA PRO A 120 -4.51 -12.68 -8.97
C PRO A 120 -3.47 -12.63 -10.10
N ARG A 121 -3.08 -13.81 -10.61
CA ARG A 121 -2.13 -13.92 -11.74
C ARG A 121 -2.67 -13.31 -13.04
N ALA A 122 -3.98 -13.45 -13.30
CA ALA A 122 -4.61 -12.86 -14.48
C ALA A 122 -4.62 -11.33 -14.36
N LEU A 123 -4.96 -10.81 -13.18
CA LEU A 123 -4.95 -9.38 -12.87
C LEU A 123 -3.55 -8.78 -13.05
N LEU A 124 -2.52 -9.45 -12.52
CA LEU A 124 -1.13 -9.01 -12.66
C LEU A 124 -0.69 -8.94 -14.14
N LYS A 125 -1.12 -9.92 -14.96
CA LYS A 125 -0.86 -9.91 -16.40
C LYS A 125 -1.54 -8.71 -17.09
N GLY A 126 -2.78 -8.41 -16.69
CA GLY A 126 -3.52 -7.24 -17.17
C GLY A 126 -2.81 -5.93 -16.86
N TYR A 127 -2.40 -5.72 -15.61
CA TYR A 127 -1.68 -4.50 -15.20
C TYR A 127 -0.32 -4.33 -15.86
N ARG A 128 0.44 -5.41 -16.07
CA ARG A 128 1.71 -5.32 -16.84
C ARG A 128 1.48 -4.86 -18.27
N LYS A 129 0.46 -5.41 -18.94
CA LYS A 129 0.10 -4.99 -20.30
C LYS A 129 -0.41 -3.55 -20.34
N ALA A 130 -1.17 -3.14 -19.33
CA ALA A 130 -1.65 -1.76 -19.21
C ALA A 130 -0.49 -0.77 -18.98
N LEU A 131 0.50 -1.15 -18.17
CA LEU A 131 1.71 -0.36 -17.95
C LEU A 131 2.50 -0.17 -19.25
N GLU A 132 2.74 -1.25 -20.01
CA GLU A 132 3.42 -1.17 -21.31
C GLU A 132 2.69 -0.22 -22.27
N LEU A 133 1.36 -0.33 -22.35
CA LEU A 133 0.53 0.56 -23.16
C LEU A 133 0.65 2.02 -22.69
N ALA A 134 0.53 2.28 -21.38
CA ALA A 134 0.62 3.63 -20.83
C ALA A 134 1.98 4.26 -21.12
N LEU A 135 3.07 3.52 -20.92
CA LEU A 135 4.42 3.99 -21.23
C LEU A 135 4.59 4.28 -22.73
N SER A 136 4.06 3.42 -23.61
CA SER A 136 4.12 3.67 -25.06
C SER A 136 3.38 4.93 -25.52
N ARG A 137 2.40 5.40 -24.73
CA ARG A 137 1.63 6.62 -25.04
C ARG A 137 2.23 7.89 -24.42
N LEU A 138 3.03 7.73 -23.36
CA LEU A 138 3.75 8.81 -22.70
C LEU A 138 5.14 9.04 -23.29
N ALA A 139 5.72 8.03 -23.94
CA ALA A 139 6.95 8.17 -24.70
C ALA A 139 6.73 9.19 -25.84
N PRO A 140 7.64 10.17 -26.00
CA PRO A 140 7.55 11.17 -27.06
C PRO A 140 7.68 10.56 -28.47
#